data_AF-A0A347VRJ7-F1
#
_entry.id   AF-A0A347VRJ7-F1
#
_cell.length_a   1.000
_cell.length_b   1.000
_cell.length_c   1.000
_cell.angle_alpha   90.00
_cell.angle_beta   90.00
_cell.angle_gamma   90.00
#
_symmetry.space_group_name_H-M   'P 1'
#
loop_
_entity.id
_entity.type
_entity.pdbx_description
1 polymer ?
#
loop_
_entity_poly.entity_id
_entity_poly.type
_entity_poly.pdbx_seq_one_letter_code
_entity_poly.pdbx_strand_id
1 'polypeptide(L)'
;MKKIMLILALLNVLLAENTNRLEKTCFEVKICEDDYECRVQECFIKNTTNLLEAFRFDLDEESKAKREKYYKPVNAIYKQMLNEITLPKYETKIQTLKICLDKYCKDFRENNITIKYTIDELYIEYNLHDDGIYSKTYKKYKNAIKVINESHI
;
A
#
# COMPACT_ATOMS: atom_id res chain seq x y z
N MET A 1 28.51 -26.25 33.01
CA MET A 1 28.71 -26.12 31.55
C MET A 1 27.44 -26.22 30.69
N LYS A 2 26.26 -26.62 31.23
CA LYS A 2 25.00 -26.67 30.43
C LYS A 2 24.18 -25.37 30.40
N LYS A 3 24.40 -24.45 31.35
CA LYS A 3 23.62 -23.19 31.47
C LYS A 3 24.07 -22.08 30.51
N ILE A 4 25.35 -22.06 30.12
CA ILE A 4 25.90 -21.05 29.21
C ILE A 4 25.43 -21.28 27.76
N MET A 5 25.29 -22.55 27.35
CA MET A 5 24.80 -22.90 26.01
C MET A 5 23.36 -22.44 25.74
N LEU A 6 22.49 -22.45 26.76
CA LEU A 6 21.10 -21.98 26.62
C LEU A 6 21.03 -20.47 26.39
N ILE A 7 21.91 -19.69 27.04
CA ILE A 7 21.94 -18.23 26.93
C ILE A 7 22.45 -17.80 25.56
N LEU A 8 23.47 -18.49 25.02
CA LEU A 8 23.96 -18.24 23.65
C LEU A 8 22.94 -18.63 22.57
N ALA A 9 22.11 -19.66 22.80
CA ALA A 9 21.02 -20.00 21.88
C ALA A 9 19.91 -18.92 21.87
N LEU A 10 19.54 -18.38 23.04
CA LEU A 10 18.55 -17.31 23.17
C LEU A 10 19.01 -15.98 22.56
N LEU A 11 20.29 -15.63 22.67
CA LEU A 11 20.85 -14.43 22.04
C LEU A 11 20.87 -14.50 20.51
N ASN A 12 21.06 -15.69 19.92
CA ASN A 12 21.00 -15.85 18.46
C ASN A 12 19.56 -15.76 17.92
N VAL A 13 18.55 -16.15 18.71
CA VAL A 13 17.13 -15.98 18.32
C VAL A 13 16.72 -14.51 18.35
N LEU A 14 17.16 -13.75 19.37
CA LEU A 14 16.90 -12.30 19.46
C LEU A 14 17.65 -11.47 18.41
N LEU A 15 18.82 -11.93 17.94
CA LEU A 15 19.58 -11.28 16.87
C LEU A 15 19.04 -11.63 15.46
N ALA A 16 18.36 -12.78 15.30
CA ALA A 16 17.73 -13.16 14.04
C ALA A 16 16.46 -12.35 13.72
N GLU A 17 15.78 -11.81 14.74
CA GLU A 17 14.61 -10.93 14.57
C GLU A 17 14.96 -9.58 13.94
N ASN A 18 16.26 -9.23 13.81
CA ASN A 18 16.71 -7.95 13.28
C ASN A 18 17.09 -7.98 11.79
N THR A 19 16.63 -8.98 11.03
CA THR A 19 16.89 -9.05 9.59
C THR A 19 15.59 -8.99 8.78
N ASN A 20 15.51 -7.96 7.93
CA ASN A 20 14.50 -7.73 6.88
C ASN A 20 13.15 -7.14 7.29
N ARG A 21 13.10 -6.19 8.23
CA ARG A 21 11.91 -5.33 8.33
C ARG A 21 11.83 -4.46 7.05
N LEU A 22 10.65 -4.40 6.43
CA LEU A 22 10.41 -3.52 5.29
C LEU A 22 10.51 -2.06 5.74
N GLU A 23 11.14 -1.23 4.92
CA GLU A 23 11.32 0.19 5.17
C GLU A 23 10.79 1.00 3.98
N LYS A 24 9.99 2.03 4.25
CA LYS A 24 9.47 2.95 3.22
C LYS A 24 10.16 4.31 3.36
N THR A 25 10.69 4.84 2.26
CA THR A 25 11.18 6.23 2.18
C THR A 25 10.48 6.93 1.03
N CYS A 26 9.96 8.14 1.25
CA CYS A 26 9.19 8.89 0.25
C CYS A 26 9.81 10.25 -0.06
N PHE A 27 9.64 10.69 -1.30
CA PHE A 27 10.08 11.96 -1.83
C PHE A 27 8.94 12.56 -2.67
N GLU A 28 8.65 13.84 -2.48
CA GLU A 28 7.70 14.55 -3.32
C GLU A 28 8.39 14.95 -4.62
N VAL A 29 7.77 14.64 -5.76
CA VAL A 29 8.45 14.73 -7.06
C VAL A 29 7.84 15.82 -7.94
N LYS A 30 6.52 16.02 -7.92
CA LYS A 30 5.88 17.03 -8.76
C LYS A 30 4.50 17.45 -8.24
N ILE A 31 4.21 18.74 -8.35
CA ILE A 31 2.87 19.34 -8.32
C ILE A 31 2.63 19.84 -9.76
N CYS A 32 1.58 19.41 -10.46
CA CYS A 32 1.27 19.94 -11.80
C CYS A 32 0.58 21.30 -11.67
N GLU A 33 0.93 22.25 -12.53
CA GLU A 33 0.33 23.60 -12.56
C GLU A 33 -0.86 23.74 -13.53
N ASP A 34 -1.65 24.78 -13.21
CA ASP A 34 -2.73 25.55 -13.83
C ASP A 34 -4.19 25.04 -13.95
N ASP A 35 -4.51 23.84 -14.46
CA ASP A 35 -5.93 23.47 -14.63
C ASP A 35 -6.42 22.27 -13.77
N TYR A 36 -5.50 21.52 -13.16
CA TYR A 36 -5.80 20.36 -12.30
C TYR A 36 -4.72 20.19 -11.23
N GLU A 37 -5.12 19.97 -9.97
CA GLU A 37 -4.16 19.63 -8.91
C GLU A 37 -3.71 18.17 -9.09
N CYS A 38 -2.58 17.97 -9.79
CA CYS A 38 -1.89 16.69 -9.80
C CYS A 38 -0.83 16.67 -8.70
N ARG A 39 -0.76 15.58 -7.91
CA ARG A 39 0.35 15.33 -6.99
C ARG A 39 0.99 13.99 -7.33
N VAL A 40 2.31 14.00 -7.51
CA VAL A 40 3.11 12.80 -7.72
C VAL A 40 4.12 12.65 -6.58
N GLN A 41 3.99 11.56 -5.83
CA GLN A 41 4.94 11.16 -4.79
C GLN A 41 5.60 9.84 -5.19
N GLU A 42 6.91 9.77 -5.03
CA GLU A 42 7.65 8.53 -5.22
C GLU A 42 8.15 8.02 -3.87
N CYS A 43 7.91 6.73 -3.60
CA CYS A 43 8.44 6.04 -2.45
C CYS A 43 9.24 4.81 -2.86
N PHE A 44 10.12 4.35 -1.98
CA PHE A 44 10.88 3.11 -2.14
C PHE A 44 10.67 2.23 -0.92
N ILE A 45 10.13 1.03 -1.15
CA ILE A 45 10.01 -0.03 -0.14
C ILE A 45 11.22 -0.94 -0.28
N LYS A 46 12.12 -0.86 0.68
CA LYS A 46 13.37 -1.63 0.72
C LYS A 46 13.14 -3.01 1.34
N ASN A 47 14.11 -3.89 1.14
CA ASN A 47 14.16 -5.25 1.70
C ASN A 47 13.07 -6.20 1.14
N THR A 48 12.50 -5.86 -0.02
CA THR A 48 11.63 -6.76 -0.79
C THR A 48 11.72 -6.47 -2.29
N THR A 49 11.53 -7.51 -3.09
CA THR A 49 11.29 -7.43 -4.55
C THR A 49 9.94 -8.04 -4.91
N ASN A 50 9.11 -8.37 -3.91
CA ASN A 50 7.79 -8.95 -4.09
C ASN A 50 6.74 -7.84 -4.12
N LEU A 51 6.07 -7.70 -5.26
CA LEU A 51 5.06 -6.65 -5.48
C LEU A 51 3.86 -6.78 -4.52
N LEU A 52 3.41 -8.00 -4.23
CA LEU A 52 2.29 -8.24 -3.33
C LEU A 52 2.66 -7.91 -1.87
N GLU A 53 3.88 -8.26 -1.46
CA GLU A 53 4.39 -7.94 -0.12
C GLU A 53 4.49 -6.42 0.06
N ALA A 54 5.10 -5.73 -0.90
CA ALA A 54 5.20 -4.28 -0.91
C ALA A 54 3.83 -3.59 -0.91
N PHE A 55 2.88 -4.07 -1.72
CA PHE A 55 1.51 -3.55 -1.76
C PHE A 55 0.80 -3.67 -0.40
N ARG A 56 0.86 -4.85 0.23
CA ARG A 56 0.21 -5.05 1.55
C ARG A 56 0.85 -4.22 2.64
N PHE A 57 2.18 -4.13 2.65
CA PHE A 57 2.91 -3.30 3.59
C PHE A 57 2.55 -1.82 3.45
N ASP A 58 2.53 -1.32 2.21
CA ASP A 58 2.18 0.06 1.89
C ASP A 58 0.78 0.45 2.36
N LEU A 59 -0.22 -0.38 2.05
CA LEU A 59 -1.61 -0.17 2.47
C LEU A 59 -1.78 -0.25 3.99
N ASP A 60 -1.08 -1.17 4.66
CA ASP A 60 -1.14 -1.30 6.11
C ASP A 60 -0.60 -0.05 6.81
N GLU A 61 0.56 0.45 6.38
CA GLU A 61 1.16 1.69 6.87
C GLU A 61 0.22 2.90 6.66
N GLU A 62 -0.40 3.03 5.48
CA GLU A 62 -1.33 4.12 5.22
C GLU A 62 -2.63 4.02 6.02
N SER A 63 -3.14 2.80 6.23
CA SER A 63 -4.32 2.56 7.05
C SER A 63 -4.09 2.90 8.53
N LYS A 64 -2.83 2.83 9.00
CA LYS A 64 -2.40 3.23 10.35
C LYS A 64 -2.15 4.72 10.44
N ALA A 65 -1.38 5.30 9.52
CA ALA A 65 -1.05 6.73 9.50
C ALA A 65 -2.29 7.64 9.41
N LYS A 66 -3.32 7.22 8.65
CA LYS A 66 -4.57 7.98 8.51
C LYS A 66 -5.54 7.82 9.69
N ARG A 67 -5.21 7.07 10.74
CA ARG A 67 -6.05 7.02 11.97
C ARG A 67 -6.01 8.32 12.77
N GLU A 68 -4.99 9.16 12.56
CA GLU A 68 -4.71 10.29 13.45
C GLU A 68 -5.12 11.67 12.95
N LYS A 69 -5.46 11.89 11.66
CA LYS A 69 -5.65 13.27 11.16
C LYS A 69 -6.79 13.58 10.17
N TYR A 70 -7.11 12.79 9.14
CA TYR A 70 -8.14 13.18 8.14
C TYR A 70 -8.83 12.00 7.44
N TYR A 71 -10.13 12.18 7.13
CA TYR A 71 -11.03 11.43 6.24
C TYR A 71 -11.23 9.91 6.50
N LYS A 72 -12.39 9.57 7.11
CA LYS A 72 -12.89 8.19 7.29
C LYS A 72 -13.01 7.34 6.01
N PRO A 73 -13.42 7.90 4.84
CA PRO A 73 -13.62 7.12 3.61
C PRO A 73 -12.35 6.44 3.09
N VAL A 74 -11.24 7.16 3.00
CA VAL A 74 -9.99 6.64 2.39
C VAL A 74 -9.40 5.48 3.19
N ASN A 75 -9.46 5.56 4.51
CA ASN A 75 -9.01 4.46 5.38
C ASN A 75 -9.93 3.23 5.25
N ALA A 76 -11.24 3.43 5.11
CA ALA A 76 -12.17 2.34 4.84
C ALA A 76 -11.83 1.64 3.52
N ILE A 77 -11.50 2.40 2.47
CA ILE A 77 -11.02 1.85 1.20
C ILE A 77 -9.76 0.99 1.41
N TYR A 78 -8.71 1.52 2.03
CA TYR A 78 -7.46 0.76 2.20
C TYR A 78 -7.63 -0.50 3.03
N LYS A 79 -8.43 -0.45 4.11
CA LYS A 79 -8.75 -1.64 4.89
C LYS A 79 -9.51 -2.68 4.07
N GLN A 80 -10.45 -2.23 3.25
CA GLN A 80 -11.22 -3.15 2.43
C GLN A 80 -10.39 -3.73 1.29
N MET A 81 -9.51 -2.93 0.69
CA MET A 81 -8.49 -3.40 -0.25
C MET A 81 -7.61 -4.49 0.37
N LEU A 82 -7.10 -4.29 1.59
CA LEU A 82 -6.30 -5.28 2.31
C LEU A 82 -7.04 -6.62 2.52
N ASN A 83 -8.36 -6.56 2.74
CA ASN A 83 -9.16 -7.74 3.08
C ASN A 83 -9.75 -8.44 1.86
N GLU A 84 -10.12 -7.70 0.81
CA GLU A 84 -10.98 -8.19 -0.28
C GLU A 84 -10.32 -8.17 -1.66
N ILE A 85 -9.25 -7.40 -1.87
CA ILE A 85 -8.57 -7.42 -3.17
C ILE A 85 -7.94 -8.79 -3.40
N THR A 86 -8.39 -9.43 -4.47
CA THR A 86 -7.73 -10.61 -5.03
C THR A 86 -6.92 -10.15 -6.22
N LEU A 87 -5.59 -10.14 -6.10
CA LEU A 87 -4.73 -9.79 -7.24
C LEU A 87 -4.89 -10.85 -8.34
N PRO A 88 -5.28 -10.44 -9.56
CA PRO A 88 -5.42 -11.36 -10.67
C PRO A 88 -4.04 -11.82 -11.13
N LYS A 89 -3.86 -13.07 -11.59
CA LYS A 89 -2.53 -13.51 -12.03
C LYS A 89 -2.23 -12.96 -13.43
N TYR A 90 -1.33 -11.98 -13.51
CA TYR A 90 -0.75 -11.50 -14.76
C TYR A 90 -1.76 -11.00 -15.81
N GLU A 91 -2.78 -10.26 -15.36
CA GLU A 91 -3.81 -9.70 -16.22
C GLU A 91 -4.37 -8.39 -15.65
N THR A 92 -5.24 -7.75 -16.43
CA THR A 92 -6.05 -6.61 -15.98
C THR A 92 -7.40 -7.11 -15.50
N LYS A 93 -7.81 -6.68 -14.30
CA LYS A 93 -9.11 -6.98 -13.71
C LYS A 93 -9.71 -5.70 -13.13
N ILE A 94 -11.00 -5.50 -13.34
CA ILE A 94 -11.78 -4.50 -12.62
C ILE A 94 -12.50 -5.24 -11.48
N GLN A 95 -12.36 -4.75 -10.25
CA GLN A 95 -13.04 -5.28 -9.09
C GLN A 95 -13.82 -4.15 -8.41
N THR A 96 -15.13 -4.37 -8.23
CA THR A 96 -15.99 -3.45 -7.47
C THR A 96 -15.92 -3.81 -5.99
N LEU A 97 -15.58 -2.85 -5.13
CA LEU A 97 -15.67 -2.97 -3.68
C LEU A 97 -16.87 -2.20 -3.16
N LYS A 98 -17.56 -2.77 -2.16
CA LYS A 98 -18.67 -2.11 -1.44
C LYS A 98 -18.17 -1.54 -0.12
N ILE A 99 -17.95 -0.24 -0.10
CA ILE A 99 -17.24 0.45 0.98
C ILE A 99 -18.24 1.01 1.99
N CYS A 100 -18.13 0.56 3.23
CA CYS A 100 -18.86 1.09 4.36
C CYS A 100 -18.22 2.41 4.84
N LEU A 101 -18.97 3.51 4.79
CA LEU A 101 -18.44 4.86 5.09
C LEU A 101 -18.72 5.32 6.53
N ASP A 102 -19.69 4.71 7.20
CA ASP A 102 -20.06 5.05 8.57
C ASP A 102 -19.79 3.90 9.55
N LYS A 103 -19.80 4.19 10.85
CA LYS A 103 -19.50 3.19 11.89
C LYS A 103 -20.49 2.01 11.90
N TYR A 104 -21.70 2.23 11.37
CA TYR A 104 -22.81 1.28 11.42
C TYR A 104 -23.13 0.64 10.07
N CYS A 105 -22.34 0.92 9.03
CA CYS A 105 -22.56 0.48 7.66
C CYS A 105 -24.01 0.69 7.17
N LYS A 106 -24.55 1.88 7.43
CA LYS A 106 -25.82 2.34 6.86
C LYS A 106 -25.62 3.06 5.53
N ASP A 107 -24.42 3.56 5.27
CA ASP A 107 -24.01 4.17 4.01
C ASP A 107 -22.92 3.33 3.34
N PHE A 108 -23.25 2.79 2.16
CA PHE A 108 -22.33 2.04 1.32
C PHE A 108 -22.13 2.77 0.00
N ARG A 109 -20.87 2.88 -0.42
CA ARG A 109 -20.52 3.32 -1.77
C ARG A 109 -19.81 2.22 -2.53
N GLU A 110 -20.21 2.02 -3.77
CA GLU A 110 -19.47 1.18 -4.69
C GLU A 110 -18.26 1.96 -5.23
N ASN A 111 -17.13 1.28 -5.25
CA ASN A 111 -15.88 1.79 -5.76
C ASN A 111 -15.31 0.80 -6.76
N ASN A 112 -15.12 1.25 -8.00
CA ASN A 112 -14.45 0.43 -9.00
C ASN A 112 -12.95 0.59 -8.84
N ILE A 113 -12.28 -0.52 -8.58
CA ILE A 113 -10.83 -0.60 -8.51
C ILE A 113 -10.33 -1.31 -9.76
N THR A 114 -9.52 -0.60 -10.53
CA THR A 114 -8.81 -1.20 -11.65
C THR A 114 -7.48 -1.75 -11.15
N ILE A 115 -7.24 -3.04 -11.39
CA ILE A 115 -6.01 -3.72 -11.01
C ILE A 115 -5.36 -4.23 -12.29
N LYS A 116 -4.11 -3.84 -12.53
CA LYS A 116 -3.28 -4.43 -13.58
C LYS A 116 -2.08 -5.06 -12.90
N TYR A 117 -1.94 -6.38 -12.98
CA TYR A 117 -0.81 -7.07 -12.40
C TYR A 117 0.00 -7.74 -13.50
N THR A 118 1.30 -7.52 -13.51
CA THR A 118 2.28 -8.14 -14.39
C THR A 118 3.44 -8.69 -13.55
N ILE A 119 4.41 -9.33 -14.20
CA ILE A 119 5.60 -9.82 -13.48
C ILE A 119 6.45 -8.70 -12.86
N ASP A 120 6.43 -7.51 -13.43
CA ASP A 120 7.32 -6.40 -13.03
C ASP A 120 6.60 -5.23 -12.38
N GLU A 121 5.27 -5.17 -12.55
CA GLU A 121 4.46 -4.04 -12.13
C GLU A 121 3.10 -4.49 -11.58
N LEU A 122 2.68 -3.83 -10.50
CA LEU A 122 1.31 -3.84 -10.03
C LEU A 122 0.78 -2.40 -10.06
N TYR A 123 -0.31 -2.17 -10.77
CA TYR A 123 -1.00 -0.90 -10.85
C TYR A 123 -2.40 -1.03 -10.25
N ILE A 124 -2.75 -0.06 -9.40
CA ILE A 124 -4.05 0.05 -8.74
C ILE A 124 -4.58 1.46 -9.00
N GLU A 125 -5.78 1.56 -9.54
CA GLU A 125 -6.50 2.84 -9.68
C GLU A 125 -7.86 2.73 -9.01
N TYR A 126 -8.26 3.77 -8.29
CA TYR A 126 -9.54 3.87 -7.63
C TYR A 126 -9.98 5.33 -7.56
N ASN A 127 -11.29 5.57 -7.59
CA ASN A 127 -11.85 6.91 -7.54
C ASN A 127 -12.42 7.17 -6.14
N LEU A 128 -12.07 8.28 -5.50
CA LEU A 128 -12.68 8.69 -4.24
C LEU A 128 -13.88 9.63 -4.46
N HIS A 129 -14.77 9.30 -5.40
CA HIS A 129 -15.95 10.09 -5.83
C HIS A 129 -15.73 11.60 -5.94
N ASP A 130 -15.80 12.29 -4.79
CA ASP A 130 -15.70 13.73 -4.64
C ASP A 130 -14.24 14.23 -4.52
N ASP A 131 -13.27 13.34 -4.26
CA ASP A 131 -11.87 13.69 -3.99
C ASP A 131 -10.91 13.38 -5.16
N GLY A 132 -11.42 12.95 -6.32
CA GLY A 132 -10.62 12.69 -7.51
C GLY A 132 -10.20 11.22 -7.76
N ILE A 133 -9.37 11.02 -8.78
CA ILE A 133 -8.84 9.71 -9.19
C ILE A 133 -7.47 9.51 -8.57
N TYR A 134 -7.27 8.36 -7.93
CA TYR A 134 -6.03 7.98 -7.28
C TYR A 134 -5.44 6.76 -7.95
N SER A 135 -4.17 6.83 -8.28
CA SER A 135 -3.41 5.72 -8.85
C SER A 135 -2.19 5.42 -7.97
N LYS A 136 -1.87 4.13 -7.89
CA LYS A 136 -0.65 3.63 -7.27
C LYS A 136 0.00 2.60 -8.17
N THR A 137 1.27 2.83 -8.49
CA THR A 137 2.07 1.92 -9.29
C THR A 137 3.26 1.39 -8.49
N TYR A 138 3.32 0.08 -8.32
CA TYR A 138 4.42 -0.65 -7.70
C TYR A 138 5.27 -1.25 -8.81
N LYS A 139 6.54 -0.85 -8.92
CA LYS A 139 7.49 -1.38 -9.92
C LYS A 139 8.70 -1.99 -9.24
N LYS A 140 9.18 -3.14 -9.73
CA LYS A 140 10.47 -3.68 -9.29
C LYS A 140 11.59 -2.69 -9.61
N TYR A 141 12.43 -2.41 -8.61
CA TYR A 141 13.57 -1.51 -8.76
C TYR A 141 14.78 -2.01 -7.96
N LYS A 142 15.73 -2.66 -8.64
CA LYS A 142 16.92 -3.26 -8.01
C LYS A 142 16.50 -4.17 -6.83
N ASN A 143 16.92 -3.83 -5.61
CA ASN A 143 16.62 -4.58 -4.37
C ASN A 143 15.45 -3.96 -3.58
N ALA A 144 14.54 -3.26 -4.26
CA ALA A 144 13.42 -2.55 -3.68
C ALA A 144 12.21 -2.58 -4.63
N ILE A 145 11.07 -2.13 -4.12
CA ILE A 145 9.90 -1.77 -4.92
C ILE A 145 9.77 -0.25 -4.93
N LYS A 146 9.74 0.35 -6.12
CA LYS A 146 9.38 1.76 -6.32
C LYS A 146 7.85 1.86 -6.31
N VAL A 147 7.31 2.76 -5.50
CA VAL A 147 5.89 3.09 -5.44
C VAL A 147 5.71 4.49 -5.99
N ILE A 148 4.84 4.66 -6.98
CA ILE A 148 4.48 5.95 -7.55
C ILE A 148 3.01 6.18 -7.18
N ASN A 149 2.75 7.22 -6.40
CA ASN A 149 1.41 7.65 -6.02
C ASN A 149 1.05 8.86 -6.85
N GLU A 150 -0.06 8.78 -7.57
CA GLU A 150 -0.59 9.88 -8.38
C GLU A 150 -2.01 10.17 -7.92
N SER A 151 -2.32 11.44 -7.70
CA SER A 151 -3.70 11.91 -7.47
C SER A 151 -4.04 12.97 -8.50
N HIS A 152 -5.22 12.85 -9.10
CA HIS A 152 -5.81 13.83 -10.00
C HIS A 152 -7.10 14.33 -9.36
N ILE A 153 -7.06 15.57 -8.87
CA ILE A 153 -8.15 16.25 -8.16
C ILE A 153 -8.73 17.34 -9.06
#